data_AF-A0A1S8AAY6-F1
#
_entry.id   AF-A0A1S8AAY6-F1
#
_cell.length_a   1.000
_cell.length_b   1.000
_cell.length_c   1.000
_cell.angle_alpha   90.00
_cell.angle_beta   90.00
_cell.angle_gamma   90.00
#
_symmetry.space_group_name_H-M   'P 1'
#
loop_
_entity.id
_entity.type
_entity.pdbx_description
1 polymer ?
#
loop_
_entity_poly.entity_id
_entity_poly.type
_entity_poly.pdbx_seq_one_letter_code
_entity_poly.pdbx_strand_id
1 'polypeptide(L)'
;MPKKVILQDLKSPPEWNREIAKFVTPTGSVSSVMVAGPKSSGKSTFGRILTNRLLTGMPNRTSKSSSPGVVVLDLDPGQPEYCGAGQIALVLVAKPVLSPSFCRPLDTPGIRTIRSHGLASLSPASDPALYIEMALDLFAHYRNSYGSLPLIINTPGWIQGTGLDLLVSLIGELRPSEVVYMSQTGPVDVVEALEGICNATRFVTLPSQPGQASLRTAADLRAMQTMSYFHAEPTIRKAGGQNLDWFQRPLTAMVPWQVCFKGADRGIFGILFYDFQPQPDLVVDAINGAVLVAVEVESMKAFRDIGNHQLPPNSGGSLVTPEPMDLDIDTTGQAQSSSLSLVQETAIAMTADGMPFIDASHGLTLDPRYSRSLGLVLVRGVDVKGGDLHLLCPITVSQIEDVRARGGNIVLVSGKFDPPSWAYTEDLYYQSYGDGGDGNEGPELDSRPEDIQVDLEDMRGGNAGSFSTSTGSVPWIEVLTRNQKRGAGSKVWRVRRDLGRVGIPTD
;
A
#
# COMPACT_ATOMS: atom_id res chain seq x y z
N MET A 1 -17.91 -32.43 5.81
CA MET A 1 -16.70 -31.58 5.76
C MET A 1 -16.00 -31.84 4.44
N PRO A 2 -15.65 -30.81 3.64
CA PRO A 2 -14.91 -31.01 2.40
C PRO A 2 -13.55 -31.68 2.71
N LYS A 3 -13.14 -32.63 1.89
CA LYS A 3 -12.08 -33.61 2.21
C LYS A 3 -10.63 -33.05 2.26
N LYS A 4 -10.43 -31.74 2.04
CA LYS A 4 -9.11 -31.07 2.03
C LYS A 4 -9.15 -29.65 2.63
N VAL A 5 -9.82 -29.44 3.76
CA VAL A 5 -9.79 -28.12 4.43
C VAL A 5 -8.85 -28.17 5.62
N ILE A 6 -7.73 -27.46 5.53
CA ILE A 6 -6.88 -27.16 6.69
C ILE A 6 -7.62 -26.07 7.49
N LEU A 7 -8.32 -26.47 8.54
CA LEU A 7 -8.87 -25.53 9.52
C LEU A 7 -7.78 -25.19 10.52
N GLN A 8 -7.44 -23.90 10.61
CA GLN A 8 -6.45 -23.40 11.53
C GLN A 8 -7.12 -22.53 12.59
N ASP A 9 -7.05 -22.97 13.85
CA ASP A 9 -7.56 -22.19 14.97
C ASP A 9 -6.64 -21.01 15.28
N LEU A 10 -7.23 -19.88 15.67
CA LEU A 10 -6.50 -18.78 16.28
C LEU A 10 -5.99 -19.22 17.66
N LYS A 11 -4.67 -19.34 17.81
CA LYS A 11 -4.02 -19.67 19.08
C LYS A 11 -3.35 -18.42 19.64
N SER A 12 -3.46 -18.22 20.96
CA SER A 12 -2.73 -17.17 21.70
C SER A 12 -1.95 -17.86 22.83
N PRO A 13 -0.61 -17.93 22.77
CA PRO A 13 0.21 -18.52 23.83
C PRO A 13 -0.07 -17.90 25.20
N PRO A 14 0.03 -18.67 26.30
CA PRO A 14 -0.11 -18.14 27.66
C PRO A 14 0.80 -16.94 27.93
N GLU A 15 2.01 -16.93 27.38
CA GLU A 15 2.99 -15.85 27.49
C GLU A 15 2.49 -14.56 26.84
N TRP A 16 1.88 -14.66 25.64
CA TRP A 16 1.28 -13.50 24.98
C TRP A 16 0.16 -12.94 25.84
N ASN A 17 -0.74 -13.80 26.34
CA ASN A 17 -1.87 -13.36 27.17
C ASN A 17 -1.39 -12.68 28.47
N ARG A 18 -0.32 -13.21 29.09
CA ARG A 18 0.29 -12.63 30.29
C ARG A 18 0.89 -11.26 30.04
N GLU A 19 1.60 -11.05 28.93
CA GLU A 19 2.13 -9.73 28.58
C GLU A 19 1.00 -8.75 28.19
N ILE A 20 0.02 -9.20 27.42
CA ILE A 20 -1.15 -8.38 27.03
C ILE A 20 -1.90 -7.88 28.28
N ALA A 21 -2.06 -8.72 29.30
CA ALA A 21 -2.71 -8.32 30.54
C ALA A 21 -2.00 -7.14 31.22
N LYS A 22 -0.66 -7.06 31.17
CA LYS A 22 0.12 -5.95 31.75
C LYS A 22 -0.09 -4.64 31.01
N PHE A 23 -0.34 -4.68 29.70
CA PHE A 23 -0.64 -3.46 28.92
C PHE A 23 -2.04 -2.91 29.18
N VAL A 24 -2.99 -3.78 29.53
CA VAL A 24 -4.38 -3.38 29.78
C VAL A 24 -4.58 -2.88 31.21
N THR A 25 -3.72 -3.28 32.16
CA THR A 25 -3.78 -2.76 33.53
C THR A 25 -3.47 -1.26 33.58
N PRO A 26 -4.32 -0.41 34.20
CA PRO A 26 -4.08 1.03 34.24
C PRO A 26 -2.82 1.37 35.05
N THR A 27 -1.76 1.81 34.39
CA THR A 27 -0.50 2.24 35.02
C THR A 27 -0.37 3.77 35.14
N GLY A 28 -1.37 4.53 34.67
CA GLY A 28 -1.38 6.00 34.68
C GLY A 28 -0.64 6.66 33.51
N SER A 29 0.22 5.94 32.79
CA SER A 29 0.89 6.39 31.57
C SER A 29 0.27 5.78 30.31
N VAL A 30 0.23 6.56 29.22
CA VAL A 30 -0.17 6.06 27.90
C VAL A 30 0.95 5.19 27.34
N SER A 31 0.62 3.93 27.02
CA SER A 31 1.61 2.97 26.49
C SER A 31 1.74 3.08 24.97
N SER A 32 2.97 3.04 24.48
CA SER A 32 3.32 2.88 23.06
C SER A 32 4.14 1.60 22.88
N VAL A 33 3.55 0.58 22.24
CA VAL A 33 4.15 -0.74 22.11
C VAL A 33 4.60 -0.97 20.68
N MET A 34 5.89 -1.18 20.46
CA MET A 34 6.42 -1.60 19.18
C MET A 34 6.51 -3.12 19.10
N VAL A 35 5.93 -3.71 18.05
CA VAL A 35 5.95 -5.15 17.81
C VAL A 35 6.93 -5.43 16.68
N ALA A 36 8.02 -6.12 17.00
CA ALA A 36 9.12 -6.44 16.09
C ALA A 36 9.36 -7.95 16.00
N GLY A 37 10.12 -8.38 14.99
CA GLY A 37 10.46 -9.79 14.81
C GLY A 37 10.39 -10.30 13.36
N PRO A 38 10.86 -11.53 13.12
CA PRO A 38 11.00 -12.07 11.78
C PRO A 38 9.66 -12.21 11.03
N LYS A 39 9.74 -12.40 9.71
CA LYS A 39 8.57 -12.74 8.89
C LYS A 39 7.86 -13.96 9.47
N SER A 40 6.53 -13.96 9.38
CA SER A 40 5.67 -15.06 9.87
C SER A 40 5.74 -15.36 11.37
N SER A 41 6.30 -14.49 12.21
CA SER A 41 6.38 -14.75 13.66
C SER A 41 5.08 -14.53 14.45
N GLY A 42 4.07 -13.93 13.82
CA GLY A 42 2.78 -13.60 14.46
C GLY A 42 2.61 -12.14 14.89
N LYS A 43 3.47 -11.22 14.44
CA LYS A 43 3.41 -9.76 14.77
C LYS A 43 2.02 -9.16 14.59
N SER A 44 1.43 -9.26 13.40
CA SER A 44 0.11 -8.70 13.10
C SER A 44 -0.99 -9.33 13.96
N THR A 45 -0.88 -10.63 14.24
CA THR A 45 -1.83 -11.34 15.14
C THR A 45 -1.73 -10.80 16.56
N PHE A 46 -0.52 -10.69 17.11
CA PHE A 46 -0.30 -10.12 18.45
C PHE A 46 -0.79 -8.67 18.52
N GLY A 47 -0.41 -7.84 17.54
CA GLY A 47 -0.84 -6.44 17.43
C GLY A 47 -2.37 -6.29 17.39
N ARG A 48 -3.07 -7.14 16.64
CA ARG A 48 -4.53 -7.15 16.58
C ARG A 48 -5.18 -7.59 17.89
N ILE A 49 -4.66 -8.63 18.53
CA ILE A 49 -5.17 -9.07 19.84
C ILE A 49 -4.96 -7.95 20.87
N LEU A 50 -3.78 -7.34 20.92
CA LEU A 50 -3.47 -6.23 21.82
C LEU A 50 -4.38 -5.02 21.56
N THR A 51 -4.56 -4.63 20.29
CA THR A 51 -5.49 -3.56 19.88
C THR A 51 -6.89 -3.82 20.43
N ASN A 52 -7.43 -5.00 20.17
CA ASN A 52 -8.78 -5.37 20.60
C ASN A 52 -8.91 -5.43 22.12
N ARG A 53 -7.87 -5.88 22.83
CA ARG A 53 -7.86 -5.95 24.30
C ARG A 53 -7.78 -4.56 24.94
N LEU A 54 -6.99 -3.64 24.39
CA LEU A 54 -6.96 -2.26 24.83
C LEU A 54 -8.32 -1.58 24.59
N LEU A 55 -8.94 -1.79 23.43
CA LEU A 55 -10.27 -1.26 23.12
C LEU A 55 -11.37 -1.78 24.06
N THR A 56 -11.36 -3.07 24.36
CA THR A 56 -12.40 -3.71 25.20
C THR A 56 -12.12 -3.63 26.70
N GLY A 57 -10.88 -3.38 27.09
CA GLY A 57 -10.46 -3.23 28.49
C GLY A 57 -10.55 -1.80 29.02
N MET A 58 -10.68 -0.79 28.15
CA MET A 58 -10.92 0.59 28.60
C MET A 58 -12.27 0.66 29.33
N PRO A 59 -12.32 1.12 30.60
CA PRO A 59 -13.59 1.34 31.26
C PRO A 59 -14.41 2.36 30.46
N ASN A 60 -15.74 2.18 30.41
CA ASN A 60 -16.67 3.14 29.80
C ASN A 60 -16.39 4.53 30.38
N ARG A 61 -15.54 5.32 29.71
CA ARG A 61 -15.22 6.68 30.12
C ARG A 61 -16.47 7.51 29.85
N THR A 62 -17.29 7.66 30.88
CA THR A 62 -18.46 8.56 30.92
C THR A 62 -18.07 10.04 30.85
N SER A 63 -16.77 10.35 30.83
CA SER A 63 -16.26 11.69 30.57
C SER A 63 -16.36 12.03 29.08
N LYS A 64 -17.15 13.06 28.77
CA LYS A 64 -17.42 13.64 27.45
C LYS A 64 -16.17 14.10 26.66
N SER A 65 -14.95 13.90 27.17
CA SER A 65 -13.73 14.57 26.67
C SER A 65 -12.71 13.67 25.98
N SER A 66 -12.84 12.33 25.98
CA SER A 66 -11.92 11.45 25.24
C SER A 66 -12.69 10.41 24.45
N SER A 67 -12.69 10.52 23.12
CA SER A 67 -13.18 9.47 22.24
C SER A 67 -12.37 8.18 22.52
N PRO A 68 -13.02 7.04 22.83
CA PRO A 68 -12.31 5.80 23.09
C PRO A 68 -11.63 5.33 21.79
N GLY A 69 -10.33 5.05 21.84
CA GLY A 69 -9.61 4.56 20.68
C GLY A 69 -8.17 4.15 21.00
N VAL A 70 -7.60 3.39 20.08
CA VAL A 70 -6.21 2.97 20.04
C VAL A 70 -5.67 3.42 18.69
N VAL A 71 -4.48 4.01 18.68
CA VAL A 71 -3.80 4.38 17.45
C VAL A 71 -2.89 3.24 17.03
N VAL A 72 -2.90 2.92 15.75
CA VAL A 72 -1.98 1.95 15.15
C VAL A 72 -1.11 2.70 14.14
N LEU A 73 0.20 2.56 14.30
CA LEU A 73 1.19 2.95 13.32
C LEU A 73 1.64 1.69 12.59
N ASP A 74 1.13 1.50 11.38
CA ASP A 74 1.43 0.34 10.55
C ASP A 74 2.56 0.65 9.58
N LEU A 75 3.75 0.15 9.88
CA LEU A 75 4.98 0.40 9.13
C LEU A 75 5.39 -0.79 8.24
N ASP A 76 4.52 -1.78 7.99
CA ASP A 76 4.83 -2.90 7.08
C ASP A 76 4.26 -2.65 5.68
N PRO A 77 5.05 -2.14 4.71
CA PRO A 77 4.56 -1.92 3.34
C PRO A 77 4.34 -3.23 2.58
N GLY A 78 4.90 -4.35 3.05
CA GLY A 78 4.83 -5.64 2.37
C GLY A 78 3.59 -6.45 2.72
N GLN A 79 3.04 -6.27 3.92
CA GLN A 79 1.77 -6.90 4.36
C GLN A 79 0.99 -5.96 5.30
N PRO A 80 0.55 -4.79 4.81
CA PRO A 80 -0.15 -3.82 5.64
C PRO A 80 -1.52 -4.36 6.07
N GLU A 81 -1.93 -3.98 7.28
CA GLU A 81 -3.21 -4.35 7.88
C GLU A 81 -4.32 -3.33 7.61
N TYR A 82 -3.97 -2.05 7.38
CA TYR A 82 -4.94 -0.95 7.30
C TYR A 82 -4.81 -0.05 6.07
N CYS A 83 -3.81 -0.24 5.21
CA CYS A 83 -3.63 0.51 3.97
C CYS A 83 -3.30 -0.44 2.80
N GLY A 84 -3.16 0.12 1.59
CA GLY A 84 -2.73 -0.65 0.42
C GLY A 84 -1.27 -1.10 0.52
N ALA A 85 -0.93 -2.20 -0.15
CA ALA A 85 0.45 -2.67 -0.25
C ALA A 85 1.35 -1.57 -0.85
N GLY A 86 2.58 -1.46 -0.34
CA GLY A 86 3.52 -0.39 -0.69
C GLY A 86 3.28 0.95 0.01
N GLN A 87 2.39 0.99 1.00
CA GLN A 87 2.11 2.15 1.84
C GLN A 87 2.33 1.84 3.32
N ILE A 88 2.51 2.89 4.11
CA ILE A 88 2.50 2.86 5.58
C ILE A 88 1.50 3.89 6.10
N ALA A 89 0.92 3.66 7.28
CA ALA A 89 -0.21 4.46 7.75
C ALA A 89 -0.29 4.64 9.27
N LEU A 90 -0.85 5.77 9.67
CA LEU A 90 -1.32 6.04 11.02
C LEU A 90 -2.85 5.95 11.04
N VAL A 91 -3.40 5.09 11.90
CA VAL A 91 -4.82 4.72 11.88
C VAL A 91 -5.41 4.81 13.29
N LEU A 92 -6.58 5.45 13.39
CA LEU A 92 -7.38 5.45 14.61
C LEU A 92 -8.35 4.26 14.57
N VAL A 93 -8.20 3.35 15.52
CA VAL A 93 -9.08 2.21 15.75
C VAL A 93 -9.93 2.49 16.97
N ALA A 94 -11.25 2.53 16.79
CA ALA A 94 -12.26 2.78 17.82
C ALA A 94 -13.26 1.62 17.96
N LYS A 95 -13.16 0.59 17.11
CA LYS A 95 -13.94 -0.65 17.20
C LYS A 95 -13.04 -1.88 17.06
N PRO A 96 -13.40 -3.03 17.68
CA PRO A 96 -12.64 -4.25 17.55
C PRO A 96 -12.44 -4.69 16.09
N VAL A 97 -11.21 -5.05 15.76
CA VAL A 97 -10.79 -5.57 14.46
C VAL A 97 -11.01 -7.07 14.43
N LEU A 98 -12.12 -7.49 13.83
CA LEU A 98 -12.57 -8.90 13.79
C LEU A 98 -12.60 -9.48 12.36
N SER A 99 -11.90 -8.84 11.42
CA SER A 99 -11.84 -9.27 10.03
C SER A 99 -10.41 -9.20 9.47
N PRO A 100 -10.09 -10.02 8.45
CA PRO A 100 -8.84 -9.93 7.71
C PRO A 100 -8.65 -8.56 7.05
N SER A 101 -7.41 -8.20 6.71
CA SER A 101 -7.08 -6.92 6.07
C SER A 101 -7.80 -6.73 4.73
N PHE A 102 -7.89 -7.78 3.90
CA PHE A 102 -8.60 -7.73 2.62
C PHE A 102 -10.13 -7.59 2.75
N CYS A 103 -10.71 -7.62 3.95
CA CYS A 103 -12.13 -7.32 4.19
C CYS A 103 -12.36 -5.89 4.66
N ARG A 104 -11.29 -5.10 4.83
CA ARG A 104 -11.33 -3.68 5.25
C ARG A 104 -10.37 -2.83 4.40
N PRO A 105 -10.52 -2.83 3.07
CA PRO A 105 -9.62 -2.08 2.20
C PRO A 105 -9.77 -0.56 2.31
N LEU A 106 -10.90 -0.05 2.81
CA LEU A 106 -11.20 1.37 2.98
C LEU A 106 -11.53 1.70 4.44
N ASP A 107 -11.52 2.99 4.76
CA ASP A 107 -11.96 3.51 6.06
C ASP A 107 -13.41 3.11 6.36
N THR A 108 -13.68 2.72 7.60
CA THR A 108 -15.01 2.27 8.07
C THR A 108 -15.42 3.04 9.33
N PRO A 109 -16.73 3.06 9.69
CA PRO A 109 -17.18 3.66 10.95
C PRO A 109 -16.52 3.00 12.17
N GLY A 110 -15.48 3.62 12.70
CA GLY A 110 -14.70 3.15 13.83
C GLY A 110 -13.27 2.71 13.50
N ILE A 111 -12.86 2.66 12.23
CA ILE A 111 -11.46 2.47 11.84
C ILE A 111 -11.17 3.46 10.72
N ARG A 112 -10.36 4.49 11.03
CA ARG A 112 -10.14 5.62 10.13
C ARG A 112 -8.65 5.90 9.98
N THR A 113 -8.20 6.07 8.75
CA THR A 113 -6.84 6.51 8.45
C THR A 113 -6.68 7.99 8.82
N ILE A 114 -5.67 8.31 9.62
CA ILE A 114 -5.31 9.68 9.99
C ILE A 114 -4.43 10.29 8.92
N ARG A 115 -3.38 9.55 8.53
CA ARG A 115 -2.42 9.92 7.48
C ARG A 115 -1.76 8.63 6.97
N SER A 116 -1.36 8.62 5.71
CA SER A 116 -0.62 7.52 5.11
C SER A 116 0.38 8.06 4.09
N HIS A 117 1.43 7.28 3.84
CA HIS A 117 2.48 7.59 2.88
C HIS A 117 2.70 6.43 1.93
N GLY A 118 2.99 6.73 0.67
CA GLY A 118 3.32 5.74 -0.34
C GLY A 118 4.82 5.60 -0.53
N LEU A 119 5.40 4.50 -0.04
CA LEU A 119 6.78 4.12 -0.38
C LEU A 119 6.90 3.64 -1.83
N ALA A 120 5.77 3.24 -2.43
CA ALA A 120 5.68 2.66 -3.76
C ALA A 120 6.53 1.38 -3.94
N SER A 121 6.84 0.69 -2.85
CA SER A 121 7.62 -0.55 -2.83
C SER A 121 7.20 -1.45 -1.69
N LEU A 122 7.29 -2.76 -1.89
CA LEU A 122 6.90 -3.78 -0.91
C LEU A 122 7.94 -4.02 0.20
N SER A 123 9.06 -3.28 0.17
CA SER A 123 10.14 -3.41 1.13
C SER A 123 10.75 -2.04 1.45
N PRO A 124 11.00 -1.73 2.73
CA PRO A 124 11.78 -0.56 3.14
C PRO A 124 13.18 -0.50 2.53
N ALA A 125 13.70 -1.64 2.05
CA ALA A 125 15.01 -1.73 1.41
C ALA A 125 15.14 -0.92 0.10
N SER A 126 14.02 -0.48 -0.50
CA SER A 126 14.03 0.37 -1.70
C SER A 126 14.60 1.75 -1.43
N ASP A 127 14.14 2.39 -0.36
CA ASP A 127 14.65 3.66 0.14
C ASP A 127 14.49 3.72 1.68
N PRO A 128 15.49 3.23 2.44
CA PRO A 128 15.45 3.23 3.90
C PRO A 128 15.32 4.63 4.51
N ALA A 129 15.91 5.64 3.89
CA ALA A 129 15.91 7.01 4.38
C ALA A 129 14.51 7.62 4.27
N LEU A 130 13.91 7.55 3.08
CA LEU A 130 12.52 7.99 2.88
C LEU A 130 11.55 7.24 3.80
N TYR A 131 11.72 5.93 3.96
CA TYR A 131 10.87 5.14 4.85
C TYR A 131 10.94 5.62 6.32
N ILE A 132 12.14 5.96 6.83
CA ILE A 132 12.28 6.52 8.17
C ILE A 132 11.62 7.89 8.26
N GLU A 133 11.81 8.78 7.27
CA GLU A 133 11.15 10.10 7.23
C GLU A 133 9.61 9.97 7.25
N MET A 134 9.06 9.03 6.48
CA MET A 134 7.62 8.75 6.48
C MET A 134 7.14 8.26 7.85
N ALA A 135 7.89 7.37 8.50
CA ALA A 135 7.55 6.87 9.83
C ALA A 135 7.59 7.98 10.89
N LEU A 136 8.60 8.86 10.81
CA LEU A 136 8.75 10.01 11.70
C LEU A 136 7.62 11.03 11.53
N ASP A 137 7.22 11.33 10.29
CA ASP A 137 6.09 12.22 10.03
C ASP A 137 4.78 11.66 10.61
N LEU A 138 4.47 10.39 10.35
CA LEU A 138 3.30 9.73 10.91
C LEU A 138 3.33 9.75 12.45
N PHE A 139 4.49 9.54 13.04
CA PHE A 139 4.64 9.58 14.50
C PHE A 139 4.52 11.00 15.08
N ALA A 140 4.98 12.03 14.36
CA ALA A 140 4.75 13.42 14.74
C ALA A 140 3.25 13.75 14.76
N HIS A 141 2.49 13.29 13.76
CA HIS A 141 1.03 13.41 13.75
C HIS A 141 0.37 12.71 14.94
N TYR A 142 0.85 11.52 15.31
CA TYR A 142 0.40 10.85 16.54
C TYR A 142 0.69 11.70 17.78
N ARG A 143 1.93 12.13 17.99
CA ARG A 143 2.34 12.92 19.17
C ARG A 143 1.51 14.19 19.32
N ASN A 144 1.27 14.90 18.22
CA ASN A 144 0.61 16.19 18.22
C ASN A 144 -0.91 16.10 18.47
N SER A 145 -1.58 15.06 17.98
CA SER A 145 -3.05 14.99 17.99
C SER A 145 -3.64 13.82 18.79
N TYR A 146 -2.85 12.79 19.07
CA TYR A 146 -3.32 11.53 19.65
C TYR A 146 -2.41 10.98 20.76
N GLY A 147 -1.43 11.74 21.25
CA GLY A 147 -0.48 11.29 22.27
C GLY A 147 -1.09 10.87 23.62
N SER A 148 -2.37 11.17 23.84
CA SER A 148 -3.14 10.70 24.99
C SER A 148 -3.76 9.30 24.81
N LEU A 149 -3.71 8.72 23.61
CA LEU A 149 -4.27 7.41 23.27
C LEU A 149 -3.15 6.37 23.18
N PRO A 150 -3.40 5.10 23.55
CA PRO A 150 -2.41 4.03 23.38
C PRO A 150 -1.98 3.90 21.92
N LEU A 151 -0.70 3.59 21.70
CA LEU A 151 -0.12 3.38 20.37
C LEU A 151 0.40 1.95 20.21
N ILE A 152 0.09 1.34 19.06
CA ILE A 152 0.70 0.07 18.63
C ILE A 152 1.47 0.34 17.35
N ILE A 153 2.76 0.00 17.34
CA ILE A 153 3.63 0.17 16.18
C ILE A 153 3.91 -1.22 15.59
N ASN A 154 3.33 -1.52 14.43
CA ASN A 154 3.63 -2.73 13.68
C ASN A 154 4.83 -2.47 12.76
N THR A 155 5.81 -3.38 12.74
CA THR A 155 7.05 -3.22 11.97
C THR A 155 7.19 -4.33 10.91
N PRO A 156 7.97 -4.08 9.83
CA PRO A 156 8.22 -5.09 8.80
C PRO A 156 9.08 -6.23 9.32
N GLY A 157 8.97 -7.41 8.70
CA GLY A 157 9.73 -8.62 9.10
C GLY A 157 11.21 -8.66 8.68
N TRP A 158 11.84 -7.53 8.35
CA TRP A 158 13.23 -7.47 7.90
C TRP A 158 14.17 -7.18 9.07
N ILE A 159 14.73 -8.24 9.67
CA ILE A 159 15.40 -8.17 10.98
C ILE A 159 16.92 -8.36 10.94
N GLN A 160 17.55 -8.37 9.77
CA GLN A 160 18.98 -8.67 9.59
C GLN A 160 19.64 -7.67 8.64
N GLY A 161 20.95 -7.47 8.80
CA GLY A 161 21.74 -6.52 8.01
C GLY A 161 21.15 -5.11 8.10
N THR A 162 20.97 -4.44 6.96
CA THR A 162 20.36 -3.10 6.88
C THR A 162 18.93 -3.05 7.45
N GLY A 163 18.22 -4.19 7.52
CA GLY A 163 16.92 -4.25 8.20
C GLY A 163 17.02 -4.10 9.71
N LEU A 164 18.08 -4.64 10.31
CA LEU A 164 18.39 -4.45 11.72
C LEU A 164 18.76 -2.99 12.01
N ASP A 165 19.61 -2.38 11.18
CA ASP A 165 20.01 -0.98 11.31
C ASP A 165 18.79 -0.04 11.25
N LEU A 166 17.87 -0.32 10.33
CA LEU A 166 16.61 0.41 10.20
C LEU A 166 15.72 0.23 11.43
N LEU A 167 15.61 -1.00 11.97
CA LEU A 167 14.81 -1.25 13.18
C LEU A 167 15.42 -0.55 14.42
N VAL A 168 16.74 -0.58 14.57
CA VAL A 168 17.47 0.15 15.63
C VAL A 168 17.22 1.66 15.49
N SER A 169 17.29 2.19 14.28
CA SER A 169 17.01 3.61 14.00
C SER A 169 15.58 3.98 14.38
N LEU A 170 14.59 3.17 13.98
CA LEU A 170 13.18 3.39 14.36
C LEU A 170 12.99 3.35 15.88
N ILE A 171 13.62 2.42 16.60
CA ILE A 171 13.51 2.36 18.07
C ILE A 171 14.11 3.62 18.71
N GLY A 172 15.30 4.04 18.25
CA GLY A 172 15.99 5.22 18.78
C GLY A 172 15.23 6.53 18.56
N GLU A 173 14.60 6.67 17.40
CA GLU A 173 13.85 7.86 17.00
C GLU A 173 12.42 7.90 17.59
N LEU A 174 11.67 6.80 17.46
CA LEU A 174 10.29 6.74 17.92
C LEU A 174 10.20 6.62 19.45
N ARG A 175 11.22 6.04 20.10
CA ARG A 175 11.31 5.83 21.55
C ARG A 175 10.03 5.23 22.14
N PRO A 176 9.59 4.05 21.68
CA PRO A 176 8.44 3.40 22.27
C PRO A 176 8.69 3.09 23.75
N SER A 177 7.66 3.13 24.59
CA SER A 177 7.74 2.69 25.99
C SER A 177 8.10 1.21 26.13
N GLU A 178 7.68 0.38 25.16
CA GLU A 178 8.00 -1.04 25.14
C GLU A 178 8.25 -1.57 23.72
N VAL A 179 9.23 -2.46 23.59
CA VAL A 179 9.52 -3.23 22.39
C VAL A 179 9.28 -4.71 22.70
N VAL A 180 8.34 -5.30 21.95
CA VAL A 180 8.03 -6.73 22.00
C VAL A 180 8.63 -7.39 20.77
N TYR A 181 9.69 -8.17 20.98
CA TYR A 181 10.34 -8.96 19.94
C TYR A 181 9.74 -10.38 19.89
N MET A 182 9.05 -10.67 18.80
CA MET A 182 8.27 -11.90 18.58
C MET A 182 9.16 -13.09 18.18
N SER A 183 10.25 -13.33 18.90
CA SER A 183 11.08 -14.53 18.78
C SER A 183 11.92 -14.72 20.04
N GLN A 184 11.89 -15.93 20.60
CA GLN A 184 12.77 -16.33 21.71
C GLN A 184 14.05 -17.02 21.24
N THR A 185 14.05 -17.49 19.99
CA THR A 185 15.16 -18.21 19.35
C THR A 185 15.72 -17.42 18.16
N GLY A 186 15.60 -16.09 18.22
CA GLY A 186 16.14 -15.21 17.20
C GLY A 186 17.68 -15.23 17.21
N PRO A 187 18.32 -14.74 16.14
CA PRO A 187 19.78 -14.57 16.12
C PRO A 187 20.24 -13.71 17.31
N VAL A 188 21.29 -14.14 18.00
CA VAL A 188 21.78 -13.50 19.24
C VAL A 188 22.21 -12.05 18.99
N ASP A 189 22.92 -11.83 17.89
CA ASP A 189 23.36 -10.51 17.40
C ASP A 189 22.19 -9.54 17.21
N VAL A 190 21.07 -10.02 16.68
CA VAL A 190 19.85 -9.21 16.52
C VAL A 190 19.27 -8.83 17.87
N VAL A 191 19.18 -9.78 18.80
CA VAL A 191 18.62 -9.52 20.14
C VAL A 191 19.51 -8.54 20.92
N GLU A 192 20.82 -8.74 20.91
CA GLU A 192 21.79 -7.86 21.58
C GLU A 192 21.74 -6.42 21.03
N ALA A 193 21.65 -6.25 19.72
CA ALA A 193 21.55 -4.93 19.10
C ALA A 193 20.25 -4.21 19.49
N LEU A 194 19.11 -4.92 19.49
CA LEU A 194 17.82 -4.35 19.87
C LEU A 194 17.73 -4.04 21.37
N GLU A 195 18.28 -4.91 22.21
CA GLU A 195 18.36 -4.67 23.65
C GLU A 195 19.29 -3.50 23.97
N GLY A 196 20.43 -3.38 23.27
CA GLY A 196 21.40 -2.31 23.45
C GLY A 196 20.89 -0.89 23.13
N ILE A 197 19.93 -0.74 22.21
CA ILE A 197 19.27 0.55 21.96
C ILE A 197 18.15 0.86 22.97
N CYS A 198 17.60 -0.18 23.63
CA CYS A 198 16.50 -0.08 24.59
C CYS A 198 16.97 0.31 26.01
N ASN A 199 17.63 1.46 26.16
CA ASN A 199 18.16 1.89 27.47
C ASN A 199 17.08 2.27 28.49
N ALA A 200 16.06 3.03 28.06
CA ALA A 200 14.92 3.44 28.89
C ALA A 200 13.60 2.76 28.48
N THR A 201 13.65 1.95 27.42
CA THR A 201 12.52 1.23 26.83
C THR A 201 12.53 -0.20 27.35
N ARG A 202 11.38 -0.71 27.79
CA ARG A 202 11.29 -2.11 28.18
C ARG A 202 11.43 -2.99 26.95
N PHE A 203 12.35 -3.95 26.96
CA PHE A 203 12.51 -4.95 25.90
C PHE A 203 12.02 -6.32 26.39
N VAL A 204 11.21 -7.01 25.59
CA VAL A 204 10.65 -8.32 25.92
C VAL A 204 10.68 -9.23 24.71
N THR A 205 11.07 -10.49 24.92
CA THR A 205 10.94 -11.54 23.90
C THR A 205 9.71 -12.41 24.16
N LEU A 206 8.98 -12.73 23.10
CA LEU A 206 7.80 -13.60 23.13
C LEU A 206 7.94 -14.77 22.15
N PRO A 207 7.31 -15.93 22.43
CA PRO A 207 7.35 -17.07 21.53
C PRO A 207 6.73 -16.70 20.18
N SER A 208 7.38 -17.10 19.08
CA SER A 208 6.83 -16.94 17.74
C SER A 208 5.76 -18.00 17.45
N GLN A 209 4.76 -17.65 16.66
CA GLN A 209 3.81 -18.61 16.10
C GLN A 209 3.92 -18.63 14.56
N PRO A 210 4.89 -19.35 13.99
CA PRO A 210 4.93 -19.58 12.55
C PRO A 210 3.65 -20.30 12.12
N GLY A 211 2.95 -19.74 11.14
CA GLY A 211 1.74 -20.36 10.59
C GLY A 211 2.05 -21.77 10.07
N GLN A 212 1.29 -22.76 10.52
CA GLN A 212 1.36 -24.12 9.98
C GLN A 212 0.74 -24.11 8.58
N ALA A 213 1.52 -24.47 7.56
CA ALA A 213 1.09 -24.63 6.17
C ALA A 213 0.09 -23.55 5.69
N SER A 214 0.58 -22.32 5.48
CA SER A 214 -0.26 -21.27 4.90
C SER A 214 -0.72 -21.66 3.50
N LEU A 215 -2.04 -21.79 3.30
CA LEU A 215 -2.64 -22.02 1.98
C LEU A 215 -2.39 -20.86 1.01
N ARG A 216 -1.98 -19.70 1.52
CA ARG A 216 -1.77 -18.48 0.74
C ARG A 216 -0.41 -17.89 1.04
N THR A 217 0.32 -17.54 -0.01
CA THR A 217 1.58 -16.82 0.12
C THR A 217 1.33 -15.34 0.49
N ALA A 218 2.40 -14.63 0.85
CA ALA A 218 2.32 -13.19 1.06
C ALA A 218 1.85 -12.42 -0.19
N ALA A 219 2.26 -12.90 -1.38
CA ALA A 219 1.84 -12.31 -2.65
C ALA A 219 0.33 -12.54 -2.90
N ASP A 220 -0.20 -13.72 -2.58
CA ASP A 220 -1.63 -14.01 -2.71
C ASP A 220 -2.47 -13.12 -1.78
N LEU A 221 -2.02 -12.91 -0.54
CA LEU A 221 -2.71 -12.02 0.42
C LEU A 221 -2.72 -10.57 -0.06
N ARG A 222 -1.60 -10.08 -0.60
CA ARG A 222 -1.53 -8.74 -1.22
C ARG A 222 -2.43 -8.64 -2.45
N ALA A 223 -2.45 -9.65 -3.31
CA ALA A 223 -3.32 -9.66 -4.48
C ALA A 223 -4.80 -9.59 -4.08
N MET A 224 -5.23 -10.39 -3.09
CA MET A 224 -6.60 -10.33 -2.56
C MET A 224 -6.93 -8.97 -1.94
N GLN A 225 -6.02 -8.38 -1.17
CA GLN A 225 -6.22 -7.06 -0.57
C GLN A 225 -6.34 -5.97 -1.63
N THR A 226 -5.47 -6.00 -2.65
CA THR A 226 -5.45 -5.02 -3.73
C THR A 226 -6.69 -5.17 -4.62
N MET A 227 -7.10 -6.40 -4.93
CA MET A 227 -8.35 -6.68 -5.63
C MET A 227 -9.56 -6.16 -4.85
N SER A 228 -9.64 -6.49 -3.56
CA SER A 228 -10.71 -5.99 -2.68
C SER A 228 -10.75 -4.47 -2.63
N TYR A 229 -9.59 -3.80 -2.63
CA TYR A 229 -9.50 -2.35 -2.65
C TYR A 229 -10.04 -1.71 -3.94
N PHE A 230 -9.69 -2.24 -5.12
CA PHE A 230 -10.18 -1.67 -6.38
C PHE A 230 -11.67 -1.92 -6.63
N HIS A 231 -12.23 -2.95 -5.99
CA HIS A 231 -13.67 -3.24 -6.03
C HIS A 231 -14.46 -2.59 -4.89
N ALA A 232 -13.81 -2.01 -3.89
CA ALA A 232 -14.50 -1.43 -2.75
C ALA A 232 -15.22 -0.14 -3.14
N GLU A 233 -16.51 -0.05 -2.82
CA GLU A 233 -17.30 1.15 -3.07
C GLU A 233 -17.23 2.09 -1.86
N PRO A 234 -16.81 3.36 -2.05
CA PRO A 234 -16.81 4.34 -0.97
C PRO A 234 -18.26 4.59 -0.53
N THR A 235 -18.61 4.20 0.70
CA THR A 235 -19.96 4.43 1.20
C THR A 235 -20.22 5.92 1.43
N ILE A 236 -21.10 6.50 0.60
CA ILE A 236 -21.79 7.74 0.97
C ILE A 236 -22.58 7.40 2.23
N ARG A 237 -22.35 8.13 3.33
CA ARG A 237 -22.95 7.93 4.65
C ARG A 237 -24.49 7.87 4.57
N LYS A 238 -25.07 6.75 4.17
CA LYS A 238 -26.49 6.46 4.32
C LYS A 238 -26.70 6.20 5.79
N ALA A 239 -27.57 7.00 6.40
CA ALA A 239 -27.92 6.91 7.81
C ALA A 239 -28.39 5.47 8.13
N GLY A 240 -27.54 4.70 8.84
CA GLY A 240 -27.90 3.39 9.41
C GLY A 240 -27.17 2.16 8.87
N GLY A 241 -26.36 2.25 7.80
CA GLY A 241 -25.63 1.10 7.25
C GLY A 241 -24.18 1.01 7.72
N GLN A 242 -23.77 -0.13 8.30
CA GLN A 242 -22.40 -0.38 8.80
C GLN A 242 -21.45 -0.99 7.76
N ASN A 243 -21.91 -1.24 6.53
CA ASN A 243 -21.22 -2.17 5.64
C ASN A 243 -20.52 -1.44 4.49
N LEU A 244 -19.26 -1.80 4.29
CA LEU A 244 -18.55 -1.57 3.04
C LEU A 244 -19.18 -2.46 1.97
N ASP A 245 -19.44 -1.89 0.79
CA ASP A 245 -19.97 -2.63 -0.36
C ASP A 245 -18.83 -2.87 -1.36
N TRP A 246 -18.97 -3.93 -2.17
CA TRP A 246 -18.03 -4.26 -3.23
C TRP A 246 -18.74 -4.35 -4.57
N PHE A 247 -18.16 -3.70 -5.58
CA PHE A 247 -18.55 -3.86 -6.96
C PHE A 247 -18.27 -5.31 -7.41
N GLN A 248 -19.29 -5.96 -7.97
CA GLN A 248 -19.25 -7.41 -8.23
C GLN A 248 -18.89 -7.78 -9.67
N ARG A 249 -18.86 -6.80 -10.58
CA ARG A 249 -18.51 -7.02 -11.99
C ARG A 249 -17.01 -6.76 -12.21
N PRO A 250 -16.41 -7.29 -13.28
CA PRO A 250 -15.00 -7.05 -13.57
C PRO A 250 -14.65 -5.56 -13.65
N LEU A 251 -13.39 -5.22 -13.37
CA LEU A 251 -12.88 -3.85 -13.46
C LEU A 251 -13.07 -3.24 -14.86
N THR A 252 -13.17 -4.06 -15.91
CA THR A 252 -13.48 -3.65 -17.29
C THR A 252 -14.87 -3.01 -17.42
N ALA A 253 -15.82 -3.38 -16.56
CA ALA A 253 -17.18 -2.85 -16.53
C ALA A 253 -17.32 -1.57 -15.70
N MET A 254 -16.27 -1.19 -14.94
CA MET A 254 -16.26 0.06 -14.18
C MET A 254 -15.99 1.25 -15.09
N VAL A 255 -16.70 2.36 -14.82
CA VAL A 255 -16.45 3.64 -15.48
C VAL A 255 -15.16 4.23 -14.90
N PRO A 256 -14.13 4.49 -15.72
CA PRO A 256 -12.89 5.06 -15.24
C PRO A 256 -13.02 6.56 -14.98
N TRP A 257 -12.15 7.06 -14.11
CA TRP A 257 -11.84 8.48 -14.04
C TRP A 257 -11.08 8.88 -15.31
N GLN A 258 -11.57 9.92 -15.99
CA GLN A 258 -10.87 10.54 -17.11
C GLN A 258 -10.12 11.76 -16.58
N VAL A 259 -8.79 11.71 -16.65
CA VAL A 259 -7.92 12.74 -16.07
C VAL A 259 -7.05 13.33 -17.16
N CYS A 260 -7.32 14.58 -17.52
CA CYS A 260 -6.54 15.27 -18.53
C CYS A 260 -5.12 15.53 -18.04
N PHE A 261 -4.12 15.19 -18.85
CA PHE A 261 -2.71 15.46 -18.57
C PHE A 261 -2.09 16.49 -19.51
N LYS A 262 -2.85 16.99 -20.49
CA LYS A 262 -2.45 18.07 -21.42
C LYS A 262 -3.13 19.40 -21.07
N GLY A 263 -2.59 20.50 -21.60
CA GLY A 263 -3.16 21.83 -21.43
C GLY A 263 -2.78 22.53 -20.12
N ALA A 264 -3.41 23.68 -19.85
CA ALA A 264 -3.14 24.49 -18.66
C ALA A 264 -3.80 23.92 -17.40
N ASP A 265 -5.00 23.35 -17.52
CA ASP A 265 -5.80 22.83 -16.42
C ASP A 265 -5.66 21.30 -16.26
N ARG A 266 -4.41 20.83 -16.12
CA ARG A 266 -4.12 19.40 -15.96
C ARG A 266 -4.71 18.87 -14.65
N GLY A 267 -5.28 17.67 -14.70
CA GLY A 267 -5.84 16.99 -13.54
C GLY A 267 -4.77 16.38 -12.61
N ILE A 268 -3.56 16.16 -13.13
CA ILE A 268 -2.37 15.77 -12.37
C ILE A 268 -1.23 16.74 -12.63
N PHE A 269 -0.39 16.94 -11.62
CA PHE A 269 0.80 17.75 -11.72
C PHE A 269 1.88 17.06 -12.56
N GLY A 270 2.07 15.75 -12.34
CA GLY A 270 3.01 14.93 -13.08
C GLY A 270 3.10 13.51 -12.54
N ILE A 271 3.91 12.70 -13.23
CA ILE A 271 4.25 11.34 -12.83
C ILE A 271 5.68 11.32 -12.29
N LEU A 272 5.87 10.73 -11.12
CA LEU A 272 7.16 10.59 -10.45
C LEU A 272 7.50 9.11 -10.29
N PHE A 273 8.76 8.74 -10.53
CA PHE A 273 9.22 7.36 -10.38
C PHE A 273 10.28 7.27 -9.28
N TYR A 274 10.06 6.41 -8.28
CA TYR A 274 10.99 6.25 -7.15
C TYR A 274 12.12 5.25 -7.43
N ASP A 275 11.81 4.09 -8.01
CA ASP A 275 12.78 3.00 -8.14
C ASP A 275 13.66 3.09 -9.40
N PHE A 276 13.17 3.69 -10.48
CA PHE A 276 13.88 3.77 -11.75
C PHE A 276 13.38 4.95 -12.58
N GLN A 277 14.26 5.56 -13.37
CA GLN A 277 13.86 6.58 -14.34
C GLN A 277 13.68 5.96 -15.73
N PRO A 278 12.45 5.82 -16.25
CA PRO A 278 12.26 5.42 -17.64
C PRO A 278 12.77 6.51 -18.59
N GLN A 279 13.14 6.11 -19.80
CA GLN A 279 13.31 7.10 -20.87
C GLN A 279 11.96 7.77 -21.16
N PRO A 280 11.92 9.06 -21.54
CA PRO A 280 10.68 9.80 -21.75
C PRO A 280 9.69 9.09 -22.67
N ASP A 281 10.19 8.46 -23.74
CA ASP A 281 9.37 7.73 -24.73
C ASP A 281 8.74 6.44 -24.17
N LEU A 282 9.23 5.94 -23.04
CA LEU A 282 8.76 4.70 -22.39
C LEU A 282 7.87 4.98 -21.19
N VAL A 283 7.66 6.25 -20.81
CA VAL A 283 6.84 6.62 -19.63
C VAL A 283 5.42 6.07 -19.77
N VAL A 284 4.79 6.28 -20.94
CA VAL A 284 3.42 5.82 -21.21
C VAL A 284 3.31 4.30 -21.10
N ASP A 285 4.25 3.58 -21.72
CA ASP A 285 4.30 2.12 -21.66
C ASP A 285 4.58 1.59 -20.25
N ALA A 286 5.41 2.30 -19.47
CA ALA A 286 5.78 1.90 -18.13
C ALA A 286 4.61 1.99 -17.15
N ILE A 287 3.73 2.99 -17.30
CA ILE A 287 2.59 3.19 -16.41
C ILE A 287 1.33 2.45 -16.87
N ASN A 288 1.20 2.15 -18.17
CA ASN A 288 -0.02 1.53 -18.69
C ASN A 288 -0.23 0.13 -18.09
N GLY A 289 -1.39 -0.08 -17.47
CA GLY A 289 -1.71 -1.30 -16.73
C GLY A 289 -1.03 -1.42 -15.37
N ALA A 290 -0.30 -0.42 -14.89
CA ALA A 290 0.38 -0.46 -13.59
C ALA A 290 -0.49 0.10 -12.45
N VAL A 291 -0.17 -0.32 -11.22
CA VAL A 291 -0.67 0.31 -9.99
C VAL A 291 0.32 1.39 -9.57
N LEU A 292 -0.19 2.58 -9.28
CA LEU A 292 0.56 3.73 -8.81
C LEU A 292 -0.06 4.23 -7.49
N VAL A 293 0.63 5.14 -6.80
CA VAL A 293 0.08 5.87 -5.66
C VAL A 293 -0.35 7.26 -6.10
N ALA A 294 -1.58 7.66 -5.81
CA ALA A 294 -1.95 9.07 -5.87
C ALA A 294 -1.47 9.77 -4.59
N VAL A 295 -0.65 10.80 -4.75
CA VAL A 295 -0.07 11.58 -3.65
C VAL A 295 -0.53 13.02 -3.75
N GLU A 296 -1.13 13.52 -2.67
CA GLU A 296 -1.37 14.95 -2.49
C GLU A 296 -0.06 15.62 -2.08
N VAL A 297 0.34 16.64 -2.84
CA VAL A 297 1.39 17.58 -2.49
C VAL A 297 0.74 18.79 -1.85
N GLU A 298 0.86 18.89 -0.53
CA GLU A 298 0.26 19.93 0.31
C GLU A 298 1.02 21.26 0.17
N SER A 299 2.31 21.19 -0.16
CA SER A 299 3.18 22.35 -0.37
C SER A 299 4.30 22.03 -1.36
N MET A 300 4.75 23.02 -2.14
CA MET A 300 5.87 22.82 -3.08
C MET A 300 7.19 22.47 -2.40
N LYS A 301 7.31 22.69 -1.08
CA LYS A 301 8.41 22.19 -0.26
C LYS A 301 8.52 20.66 -0.26
N ALA A 302 7.46 19.95 -0.69
CA ALA A 302 7.50 18.51 -0.89
C ALA A 302 8.53 18.10 -1.96
N PHE A 303 8.73 18.94 -2.97
CA PHE A 303 9.79 18.77 -3.94
C PHE A 303 11.06 19.33 -3.33
N ARG A 304 11.80 18.47 -2.62
CA ARG A 304 13.08 18.75 -1.96
C ARG A 304 13.95 19.65 -2.87
N ASP A 305 14.47 20.76 -2.33
CA ASP A 305 15.08 21.89 -3.05
C ASP A 305 15.64 21.56 -4.45
N ILE A 306 14.77 21.68 -5.46
CA ILE A 306 15.10 21.55 -6.89
C ILE A 306 16.21 22.55 -7.31
N GLY A 307 16.44 23.60 -6.52
CA GLY A 307 17.41 24.66 -6.79
C GLY A 307 18.88 24.37 -6.46
N ASN A 308 19.20 23.39 -5.61
CA ASN A 308 20.59 23.20 -5.12
C ASN A 308 21.44 22.21 -5.93
N HIS A 309 20.88 21.53 -6.94
CA HIS A 309 21.59 20.48 -7.69
C HIS A 309 21.97 20.85 -9.14
N GLN A 310 21.90 22.12 -9.53
CA GLN A 310 22.38 22.58 -10.85
C GLN A 310 23.71 23.37 -10.85
N LEU A 311 24.54 23.26 -9.80
CA LEU A 311 25.91 23.75 -9.88
C LEU A 311 26.88 22.57 -10.05
N PRO A 312 27.57 22.41 -11.20
CA PRO A 312 28.66 21.44 -11.29
C PRO A 312 29.75 21.82 -10.28
N PRO A 313 30.49 20.86 -9.72
CA PRO A 313 31.57 21.15 -8.79
C PRO A 313 32.74 21.76 -9.57
N ASN A 314 32.68 23.05 -9.85
CA ASN A 314 33.85 23.79 -10.29
C ASN A 314 34.78 23.94 -9.08
N SER A 315 35.96 23.37 -9.27
CA SER A 315 37.10 23.42 -8.37
C SER A 315 37.45 24.88 -8.04
N GLY A 316 37.51 25.21 -6.75
CA GLY A 316 38.00 26.52 -6.29
C GLY A 316 37.70 26.75 -4.81
N GLY A 317 38.74 26.73 -3.97
CA GLY A 317 38.64 26.72 -2.51
C GLY A 317 37.92 27.91 -1.86
N SER A 318 37.46 27.66 -0.63
CA SER A 318 37.73 28.44 0.59
C SER A 318 36.51 28.93 1.39
N LEU A 319 36.57 28.61 2.68
CA LEU A 319 36.00 29.27 3.87
C LEU A 319 34.50 29.13 4.20
N VAL A 320 34.29 28.33 5.25
CA VAL A 320 33.14 28.31 6.17
C VAL A 320 32.77 29.72 6.63
N THR A 321 31.50 30.09 6.50
CA THR A 321 30.84 31.12 7.33
C THR A 321 29.42 30.65 7.72
N PRO A 322 28.92 31.02 8.91
CA PRO A 322 27.67 30.48 9.46
C PRO A 322 26.44 31.22 8.92
N GLU A 323 25.32 30.50 8.82
CA GLU A 323 24.00 31.01 8.44
C GLU A 323 23.54 32.20 9.31
N PRO A 324 22.85 33.21 8.73
CA PRO A 324 22.06 34.13 9.51
C PRO A 324 20.63 33.59 9.74
N MET A 325 20.16 33.74 10.98
CA MET A 325 18.77 33.51 11.38
C MET A 325 17.83 34.44 10.59
N ASP A 326 16.88 33.86 9.84
CA ASP A 326 15.81 34.63 9.20
C ASP A 326 14.68 34.92 10.21
N LEU A 327 14.45 36.22 10.41
CA LEU A 327 13.32 36.80 11.12
C LEU A 327 12.08 36.80 10.22
N ASP A 328 10.99 36.22 10.71
CA ASP A 328 9.68 36.22 10.06
C ASP A 328 9.18 37.66 9.80
N ILE A 329 8.96 38.01 8.53
CA ILE A 329 8.14 39.16 8.12
C ILE A 329 6.96 38.65 7.29
N ASP A 330 5.77 38.84 7.85
CA ASP A 330 4.46 38.67 7.21
C ASP A 330 4.39 39.40 5.87
N THR A 331 4.25 38.66 4.77
CA THR A 331 3.67 39.19 3.52
C THR A 331 2.77 38.14 2.88
N THR A 332 1.46 38.34 3.07
CA THR A 332 0.38 37.52 2.55
C THR A 332 0.13 37.84 1.06
N GLY A 333 0.13 36.80 0.21
CA GLY A 333 -0.69 36.79 -1.01
C GLY A 333 -0.03 36.65 -2.40
N GLN A 334 1.29 36.78 -2.56
CA GLN A 334 1.93 36.73 -3.90
C GLN A 334 3.06 35.70 -4.09
N ALA A 335 3.56 35.05 -3.03
CA ALA A 335 4.71 34.14 -3.12
C ALA A 335 4.37 32.72 -3.65
N GLN A 336 3.10 32.31 -3.61
CA GLN A 336 2.71 30.95 -4.04
C GLN A 336 2.74 30.78 -5.57
N SER A 337 2.34 31.80 -6.35
CA SER A 337 2.27 31.68 -7.82
C SER A 337 3.65 31.64 -8.48
N SER A 338 4.62 32.40 -7.96
CA SER A 338 6.00 32.40 -8.46
C SER A 338 6.74 31.10 -8.17
N SER A 339 6.44 30.48 -7.02
CA SER A 339 7.04 29.19 -6.62
C SER A 339 6.53 28.04 -7.49
N LEU A 340 5.21 28.02 -7.79
CA LEU A 340 4.59 27.02 -8.66
C LEU A 340 5.16 27.06 -10.08
N SER A 341 5.30 28.25 -10.68
CA SER A 341 5.86 28.40 -12.02
C SER A 341 7.32 27.96 -12.10
N LEU A 342 8.13 28.27 -11.07
CA LEU A 342 9.53 27.87 -11.02
C LEU A 342 9.72 26.35 -10.97
N VAL A 343 9.01 25.61 -10.12
CA VAL A 343 9.16 24.13 -10.12
C VAL A 343 8.46 23.47 -11.32
N GLN A 344 7.39 24.07 -11.85
CA GLN A 344 6.79 23.63 -13.11
C GLN A 344 7.74 23.81 -14.31
N GLU A 345 8.54 24.86 -14.34
CA GLU A 345 9.55 25.12 -15.38
C GLU A 345 10.86 24.33 -15.16
N THR A 346 11.22 24.05 -13.90
CA THR A 346 12.54 23.48 -13.57
C THR A 346 12.53 21.96 -13.36
N ALA A 347 11.42 21.35 -12.95
CA ALA A 347 11.36 19.92 -12.59
C ALA A 347 10.40 19.07 -13.42
N ILE A 348 9.49 19.67 -14.20
CA ILE A 348 8.58 18.91 -15.07
C ILE A 348 9.13 18.89 -16.49
N ALA A 349 9.48 17.70 -16.94
CA ALA A 349 9.75 17.46 -18.34
C ALA A 349 8.49 16.89 -19.02
N MET A 350 8.30 17.23 -20.29
CA MET A 350 7.20 16.72 -21.10
C MET A 350 7.74 15.63 -22.01
N THR A 351 7.07 14.47 -22.06
CA THR A 351 7.40 13.44 -23.04
C THR A 351 7.00 13.88 -24.45
N ALA A 352 7.47 13.18 -25.49
CA ALA A 352 7.02 13.40 -26.87
C ALA A 352 5.48 13.32 -27.02
N ASP A 353 4.85 12.48 -26.20
CA ASP A 353 3.40 12.29 -26.14
C ASP A 353 2.67 13.41 -25.37
N GLY A 354 3.41 14.33 -24.73
CA GLY A 354 2.89 15.42 -23.91
C GLY A 354 2.54 15.03 -22.47
N MET A 355 3.01 13.87 -21.99
CA MET A 355 2.83 13.44 -20.60
C MET A 355 3.78 14.22 -19.68
N PRO A 356 3.30 14.83 -18.59
CA PRO A 356 4.18 15.45 -17.61
C PRO A 356 4.83 14.37 -16.74
N PHE A 357 6.16 14.30 -16.80
CA PHE A 357 6.94 13.50 -15.88
C PHE A 357 7.89 14.40 -15.09
N ILE A 358 8.07 14.08 -13.82
CA ILE A 358 8.92 14.84 -12.91
C ILE A 358 10.30 14.21 -12.97
N ASP A 359 11.29 14.96 -13.43
CA ASP A 359 12.65 14.46 -13.53
C ASP A 359 13.24 14.28 -12.13
N ALA A 360 13.42 13.01 -11.75
CA ALA A 360 14.03 12.62 -10.49
C ALA A 360 15.37 11.90 -10.72
N SER A 361 16.11 12.29 -11.76
CA SER A 361 17.47 11.82 -12.09
C SER A 361 18.46 11.87 -10.91
N HIS A 362 18.21 12.68 -9.89
CA HIS A 362 18.98 12.74 -8.64
C HIS A 362 18.39 11.95 -7.46
N GLY A 363 17.44 11.04 -7.69
CA GLY A 363 16.77 10.30 -6.62
C GLY A 363 15.78 11.16 -5.83
N LEU A 364 15.13 12.12 -6.51
CA LEU A 364 14.15 13.00 -5.89
C LEU A 364 12.93 12.18 -5.44
N THR A 365 12.67 12.16 -4.14
CA THR A 365 11.46 11.64 -3.53
C THR A 365 10.70 12.78 -2.86
N LEU A 366 9.39 12.61 -2.68
CA LEU A 366 8.57 13.64 -2.05
C LEU A 366 8.81 13.65 -0.54
N ASP A 367 9.01 14.84 0.04
CA ASP A 367 9.11 15.00 1.49
C ASP A 367 7.76 14.66 2.16
N PRO A 368 7.73 13.65 3.06
CA PRO A 368 6.49 13.22 3.73
C PRO A 368 5.85 14.31 4.61
N ARG A 369 6.62 15.33 5.04
CA ARG A 369 6.11 16.44 5.86
C ARG A 369 5.16 17.37 5.11
N TYR A 370 5.23 17.34 3.77
CA TYR A 370 4.47 18.22 2.88
C TYR A 370 3.69 17.45 1.82
N SER A 371 3.59 16.12 1.96
CA SER A 371 2.86 15.27 1.05
C SER A 371 2.18 14.12 1.79
N ARG A 372 1.10 13.58 1.24
CA ARG A 372 0.42 12.41 1.81
C ARG A 372 -0.23 11.56 0.74
N SER A 373 -0.41 10.28 1.02
CA SER A 373 -1.09 9.39 0.10
C SER A 373 -2.61 9.55 0.15
N LEU A 374 -3.23 9.62 -1.03
CA LEU A 374 -4.69 9.59 -1.20
C LEU A 374 -5.21 8.16 -1.40
N GLY A 375 -4.34 7.26 -1.87
CA GLY A 375 -4.68 5.86 -2.15
C GLY A 375 -3.93 5.33 -3.38
N LEU A 376 -4.17 4.06 -3.70
CA LEU A 376 -3.68 3.42 -4.91
C LEU A 376 -4.60 3.72 -6.10
N VAL A 377 -4.01 3.79 -7.29
CA VAL A 377 -4.70 3.96 -8.58
C VAL A 377 -4.20 2.91 -9.57
N LEU A 378 -5.11 2.33 -10.37
CA LEU A 378 -4.78 1.44 -11.48
C LEU A 378 -4.95 2.21 -12.78
N VAL A 379 -3.88 2.31 -13.57
CA VAL A 379 -3.95 2.91 -14.91
C VAL A 379 -4.55 1.87 -15.86
N ARG A 380 -5.80 2.08 -16.25
CA ARG A 380 -6.51 1.20 -17.19
C ARG A 380 -6.05 1.42 -18.63
N GLY A 381 -5.73 2.65 -18.97
CA GLY A 381 -5.28 3.02 -20.30
C GLY A 381 -4.83 4.48 -20.36
N VAL A 382 -4.05 4.79 -21.38
CA VAL A 382 -3.53 6.13 -21.66
C VAL A 382 -3.98 6.52 -23.07
N ASP A 383 -4.83 7.54 -23.20
CA ASP A 383 -5.18 8.12 -24.48
C ASP A 383 -4.23 9.29 -24.79
N VAL A 384 -3.17 8.98 -25.54
CA VAL A 384 -2.18 9.97 -25.97
C VAL A 384 -2.78 11.02 -26.91
N LYS A 385 -3.75 10.65 -27.76
CA LYS A 385 -4.35 11.56 -28.75
C LYS A 385 -5.28 12.55 -28.05
N GLY A 386 -6.15 12.06 -27.18
CA GLY A 386 -7.04 12.89 -26.35
C GLY A 386 -6.30 13.66 -25.26
N GLY A 387 -5.16 13.14 -24.78
CA GLY A 387 -4.44 13.72 -23.66
C GLY A 387 -5.04 13.35 -22.30
N ASP A 388 -5.64 12.16 -22.20
CA ASP A 388 -6.36 11.69 -21.02
C ASP A 388 -5.82 10.38 -20.45
N LEU A 389 -5.75 10.28 -19.12
CA LEU A 389 -5.50 9.05 -18.39
C LEU A 389 -6.83 8.45 -17.92
N HIS A 390 -7.01 7.15 -18.15
CA HIS A 390 -8.15 6.40 -17.62
C HIS A 390 -7.71 5.66 -16.35
N LEU A 391 -8.17 6.14 -15.20
CA LEU A 391 -7.78 5.61 -13.89
C LEU A 391 -8.94 4.90 -13.19
N LEU A 392 -8.63 3.80 -12.51
CA LEU A 392 -9.57 3.10 -11.62
C LEU A 392 -9.07 3.22 -10.18
N CYS A 393 -9.91 3.74 -9.29
CA CYS A 393 -9.60 3.86 -7.86
C CYS A 393 -10.87 4.15 -7.04
N PRO A 394 -10.88 3.77 -5.75
CA PRO A 394 -11.93 4.15 -4.80
C PRO A 394 -11.77 5.56 -4.23
N ILE A 395 -10.87 6.40 -4.77
CA ILE A 395 -10.73 7.79 -4.33
C ILE A 395 -12.00 8.56 -4.74
N THR A 396 -12.60 9.25 -3.78
CA THR A 396 -13.88 9.96 -3.97
C THR A 396 -13.71 11.34 -4.57
N VAL A 397 -14.75 11.85 -5.25
CA VAL A 397 -14.80 13.24 -5.74
C VAL A 397 -14.54 14.24 -4.62
N SER A 398 -15.15 14.03 -3.44
CA SER A 398 -14.95 14.91 -2.28
C SER A 398 -13.50 14.98 -1.82
N GLN A 399 -12.74 13.87 -1.89
CA GLN A 399 -11.32 13.90 -1.54
C GLN A 399 -10.52 14.74 -2.54
N ILE A 400 -10.85 14.67 -3.83
CA ILE A 400 -10.18 15.47 -4.87
C ILE A 400 -10.55 16.95 -4.76
N GLU A 401 -11.82 17.27 -4.48
CA GLU A 401 -12.29 18.63 -4.22
C GLU A 401 -11.60 19.23 -2.99
N ASP A 402 -11.47 18.45 -1.91
CA ASP A 402 -10.77 18.87 -0.69
C ASP A 402 -9.28 19.19 -0.95
N VAL A 403 -8.62 18.41 -1.81
CA VAL A 403 -7.23 18.68 -2.22
C VAL A 403 -7.14 20.03 -2.95
N ARG A 404 -8.02 20.23 -3.95
CA ARG A 404 -8.06 21.47 -4.74
C ARG A 404 -8.43 22.69 -3.89
N ALA A 405 -9.36 22.55 -2.96
CA ALA A 405 -9.78 23.62 -2.06
C ALA A 405 -8.65 24.09 -1.13
N ARG A 406 -7.72 23.19 -0.77
CA ARG A 406 -6.49 23.52 -0.03
C ARG A 406 -5.37 24.07 -0.91
N GLY A 407 -5.55 24.14 -2.22
CA GLY A 407 -4.50 24.50 -3.18
C GLY A 407 -3.44 23.40 -3.37
N GLY A 408 -3.73 22.16 -2.95
CA GLY A 408 -2.84 21.03 -3.12
C GLY A 408 -2.82 20.52 -4.56
N ASN A 409 -1.72 19.86 -4.93
CA ASN A 409 -1.53 19.24 -6.25
C ASN A 409 -1.55 17.71 -6.13
N ILE A 410 -1.88 17.00 -7.20
CA ILE A 410 -1.87 15.53 -7.23
C ILE A 410 -0.74 15.05 -8.12
N VAL A 411 0.16 14.25 -7.55
CA VAL A 411 1.25 13.56 -8.26
C VAL A 411 0.96 12.07 -8.27
N LEU A 412 1.21 11.40 -9.39
CA LEU A 412 1.14 9.93 -9.46
C LEU A 412 2.54 9.37 -9.28
N VAL A 413 2.75 8.59 -8.22
CA VAL A 413 4.03 7.97 -7.90
C VAL A 413 4.03 6.52 -8.37
N SER A 414 4.98 6.19 -9.24
CA SER A 414 5.25 4.85 -9.74
C SER A 414 6.45 4.24 -9.01
N GLY A 415 6.36 2.94 -8.74
CA GLY A 415 7.41 2.18 -8.08
C GLY A 415 7.21 0.68 -8.27
N LYS A 416 7.87 -0.11 -7.44
CA LYS A 416 7.96 -1.55 -7.50
C LYS A 416 6.82 -2.24 -6.72
N PHE A 417 5.64 -2.21 -7.32
CA PHE A 417 4.50 -3.03 -6.91
C PHE A 417 4.52 -4.44 -7.51
N ASP A 418 3.76 -5.35 -6.90
CA ASP A 418 3.37 -6.59 -7.57
C ASP A 418 2.52 -6.22 -8.81
N PRO A 419 2.78 -6.79 -10.00
CA PRO A 419 1.96 -6.53 -11.17
C PRO A 419 0.52 -7.02 -10.90
N PRO A 420 -0.52 -6.22 -11.21
CA PRO A 420 -1.92 -6.58 -10.97
C PRO A 420 -2.42 -7.57 -12.03
N SER A 421 -1.75 -8.72 -12.17
CA SER A 421 -2.04 -9.75 -13.17
C SER A 421 -3.48 -10.26 -13.11
N TRP A 422 -4.05 -10.29 -11.89
CA TRP A 422 -5.43 -10.64 -11.62
C TRP A 422 -6.41 -9.72 -12.35
N ALA A 423 -6.12 -8.41 -12.47
CA ALA A 423 -7.00 -7.42 -13.10
C ALA A 423 -7.15 -7.68 -14.61
N TYR A 424 -6.08 -8.11 -15.28
CA TYR A 424 -6.12 -8.39 -16.73
C TYR A 424 -6.92 -9.68 -17.03
N THR A 425 -6.85 -10.67 -16.13
CA THR A 425 -7.51 -11.96 -16.31
C THR A 425 -8.94 -12.01 -15.80
N GLU A 426 -9.36 -11.00 -15.03
CA GLU A 426 -10.65 -11.00 -14.33
C GLU A 426 -11.84 -11.16 -15.28
N ASP A 427 -11.85 -10.40 -16.37
CA ASP A 427 -12.94 -10.44 -17.36
C ASP A 427 -13.05 -11.80 -18.04
N LEU A 428 -11.90 -12.45 -18.32
CA LEU A 428 -11.86 -13.80 -18.88
C LEU A 428 -12.45 -14.83 -17.92
N TYR A 429 -12.15 -14.72 -16.62
CA TYR A 429 -12.77 -15.57 -15.62
C TYR A 429 -14.29 -15.34 -15.57
N TYR A 430 -14.74 -14.09 -15.52
CA TYR A 430 -16.16 -13.75 -15.48
C TYR A 430 -16.94 -14.31 -16.68
N GLN A 431 -16.40 -14.18 -17.89
CA GLN A 431 -17.00 -14.73 -19.10
C GLN A 431 -17.06 -16.27 -19.06
N SER A 432 -15.99 -16.94 -18.60
CA SER A 432 -15.95 -18.41 -18.53
C SER A 432 -16.98 -19.02 -17.58
N TYR A 433 -17.34 -18.32 -16.51
CA TYR A 433 -18.40 -18.75 -15.60
C TYR A 433 -19.80 -18.44 -16.16
N GLY A 434 -19.95 -17.40 -16.98
CA GLY A 434 -21.22 -17.02 -17.60
C GLY A 434 -21.68 -17.92 -18.76
N ASP A 435 -20.74 -18.53 -19.49
CA ASP A 435 -21.03 -19.36 -20.67
C ASP A 435 -21.45 -20.81 -20.32
N GLY A 436 -21.46 -21.17 -19.04
CA GLY A 436 -21.74 -22.52 -18.53
C GLY A 436 -23.20 -22.80 -18.11
N GLY A 437 -24.14 -21.90 -18.37
CA GLY A 437 -25.46 -21.95 -17.72
C GLY A 437 -26.64 -21.47 -18.57
N ASP A 438 -26.97 -22.20 -19.63
CA ASP A 438 -28.35 -22.26 -20.15
C ASP A 438 -28.93 -23.62 -19.72
N GLY A 439 -29.51 -23.66 -18.52
CA GLY A 439 -29.97 -24.90 -17.91
C GLY A 439 -30.36 -24.70 -16.45
N ASN A 440 -31.60 -24.29 -16.25
CA ASN A 440 -32.37 -24.25 -15.01
C ASN A 440 -31.98 -25.29 -13.94
N GLU A 441 -31.27 -24.87 -12.88
CA GLU A 441 -31.44 -25.30 -11.48
C GLU A 441 -30.57 -24.42 -10.56
N GLY A 442 -31.14 -23.92 -9.46
CA GLY A 442 -30.45 -23.03 -8.52
C GLY A 442 -29.24 -23.73 -7.88
N PRO A 443 -28.11 -23.02 -7.69
CA PRO A 443 -26.88 -23.69 -7.28
C PRO A 443 -26.93 -24.10 -5.80
N GLU A 444 -26.92 -25.41 -5.54
CA GLU A 444 -26.28 -25.93 -4.33
C GLU A 444 -24.79 -25.50 -4.37
N LEU A 445 -24.37 -24.73 -3.36
CA LEU A 445 -22.97 -24.40 -3.15
C LEU A 445 -22.17 -25.68 -2.81
N ASP A 446 -21.62 -26.38 -3.80
CA ASP A 446 -20.52 -27.32 -3.58
C ASP A 446 -19.19 -26.56 -3.68
N SER A 447 -18.80 -25.93 -2.57
CA SER A 447 -17.48 -25.31 -2.41
C SER A 447 -16.40 -26.38 -2.37
N ARG A 448 -15.80 -26.69 -3.53
CA ARG A 448 -14.58 -27.51 -3.61
C ARG A 448 -13.35 -26.61 -3.81
N PRO A 449 -12.36 -26.65 -2.91
CA PRO A 449 -11.04 -26.12 -3.22
C PRO A 449 -10.33 -27.13 -4.12
N GLU A 450 -10.23 -26.82 -5.42
CA GLU A 450 -9.42 -27.58 -6.36
C GLU A 450 -7.93 -27.27 -6.15
N ASP A 451 -7.32 -27.93 -5.17
CA ASP A 451 -5.93 -28.35 -5.26
C ASP A 451 -5.88 -29.64 -6.08
N ILE A 452 -5.68 -29.52 -7.39
CA ILE A 452 -5.51 -30.69 -8.26
C ILE A 452 -4.02 -30.94 -8.52
N GLN A 453 -3.43 -31.80 -7.67
CA GLN A 453 -2.57 -32.86 -8.19
C GLN A 453 -3.50 -33.86 -8.89
N VAL A 454 -3.42 -33.94 -10.22
CA VAL A 454 -4.15 -34.96 -10.99
C VAL A 454 -3.25 -36.17 -11.05
N ASP A 455 -3.56 -37.21 -10.26
CA ASP A 455 -3.12 -38.56 -10.61
C ASP A 455 -3.85 -38.97 -11.90
N LEU A 456 -3.07 -39.51 -12.85
CA LEU A 456 -3.54 -40.05 -14.11
C LEU A 456 -4.51 -41.23 -13.87
N GLU A 457 -5.36 -41.45 -14.88
CA GLU A 457 -6.29 -42.58 -15.05
C GLU A 457 -7.71 -42.34 -14.52
N ASP A 458 -8.47 -41.50 -15.22
CA ASP A 458 -9.75 -41.92 -15.81
C ASP A 458 -10.36 -40.78 -16.61
N MET A 459 -10.63 -41.04 -17.90
CA MET A 459 -11.60 -40.40 -18.81
C MET A 459 -11.15 -40.63 -20.26
N ARG A 460 -11.30 -41.88 -20.71
CA ARG A 460 -11.44 -42.17 -22.14
C ARG A 460 -12.85 -41.79 -22.57
N GLY A 461 -12.94 -40.88 -23.55
CA GLY A 461 -14.09 -40.75 -24.44
C GLY A 461 -14.96 -39.52 -24.19
N GLY A 462 -15.12 -38.67 -25.22
CA GLY A 462 -16.17 -37.65 -25.26
C GLY A 462 -15.82 -36.39 -26.03
N ASN A 463 -15.99 -36.45 -27.36
CA ASN A 463 -16.18 -35.39 -28.35
C ASN A 463 -15.52 -34.00 -28.21
N ALA A 464 -14.71 -33.69 -29.22
CA ALA A 464 -14.18 -32.37 -29.56
C ALA A 464 -15.31 -31.41 -30.02
N GLY A 465 -15.60 -30.42 -29.19
CA GLY A 465 -16.27 -29.18 -29.60
C GLY A 465 -15.24 -28.11 -29.94
N SER A 466 -15.26 -27.65 -31.18
CA SER A 466 -14.46 -26.55 -31.70
C SER A 466 -14.72 -25.25 -30.90
N PHE A 467 -13.82 -24.88 -29.99
CA PHE A 467 -13.79 -23.52 -29.43
C PHE A 467 -13.40 -22.55 -30.55
N SER A 468 -14.36 -21.75 -31.00
CA SER A 468 -14.14 -20.69 -31.97
C SER A 468 -13.13 -19.66 -31.44
N THR A 469 -12.10 -19.44 -32.23
CA THR A 469 -11.08 -18.39 -32.12
C THR A 469 -11.68 -16.99 -32.28
N SER A 470 -12.42 -16.50 -31.28
CA SER A 470 -12.94 -15.13 -31.25
C SER A 470 -12.74 -14.42 -29.91
N THR A 471 -11.75 -14.83 -29.11
CA THR A 471 -11.23 -13.96 -28.05
C THR A 471 -10.24 -12.98 -28.69
N GLY A 472 -10.64 -11.72 -28.84
CA GLY A 472 -9.74 -10.65 -29.26
C GLY A 472 -8.48 -10.62 -28.39
N SER A 473 -7.36 -10.18 -28.96
CA SER A 473 -6.08 -10.08 -28.23
C SER A 473 -6.25 -9.20 -26.99
N VAL A 474 -6.22 -9.81 -25.80
CA VAL A 474 -6.15 -9.06 -24.54
C VAL A 474 -4.70 -8.66 -24.31
N PRO A 475 -4.39 -7.36 -24.15
CA PRO A 475 -3.03 -6.90 -23.91
C PRO A 475 -2.39 -7.62 -22.72
N TRP A 476 -1.10 -7.92 -22.85
CA TRP A 476 -0.31 -8.63 -21.84
C TRP A 476 -0.74 -10.07 -21.52
N ILE A 477 -1.68 -10.69 -22.26
CA ILE A 477 -2.08 -12.10 -22.03
C ILE A 477 -1.67 -12.97 -23.22
N GLU A 478 -0.87 -14.00 -22.94
CA GLU A 478 -0.54 -15.07 -23.88
C GLU A 478 -1.49 -16.27 -23.65
N VAL A 479 -2.23 -16.67 -24.69
CA VAL A 479 -3.07 -17.89 -24.66
C VAL A 479 -2.24 -19.08 -25.12
N LEU A 480 -2.00 -20.04 -24.22
CA LEU A 480 -1.17 -21.21 -24.54
C LEU A 480 -2.01 -22.31 -25.21
N THR A 481 -1.76 -22.57 -26.49
CA THR A 481 -2.38 -23.67 -27.24
C THR A 481 -1.77 -25.03 -26.89
N ARG A 482 -2.59 -26.09 -26.99
CA ARG A 482 -2.35 -27.46 -26.48
C ARG A 482 -1.04 -28.12 -26.97
N ASN A 483 -0.43 -27.65 -28.06
CA ASN A 483 0.80 -28.19 -28.64
C ASN A 483 2.10 -27.60 -28.07
N GLN A 484 2.03 -26.55 -27.24
CA GLN A 484 3.20 -26.06 -26.51
C GLN A 484 3.33 -26.87 -25.21
N LYS A 485 4.44 -27.61 -25.07
CA LYS A 485 4.74 -28.52 -23.94
C LYS A 485 4.31 -27.91 -22.59
N ARG A 486 3.15 -28.35 -22.09
CA ARG A 486 2.62 -27.93 -20.79
C ARG A 486 3.48 -28.57 -19.69
N GLY A 487 4.03 -27.76 -18.80
CA GLY A 487 4.43 -28.23 -17.48
C GLY A 487 3.16 -28.58 -16.69
N ALA A 488 3.16 -29.69 -15.96
CA ALA A 488 2.03 -30.06 -15.11
C ALA A 488 1.69 -28.90 -14.16
N GLY A 489 0.45 -28.39 -14.21
CA GLY A 489 -0.03 -27.28 -13.39
C GLY A 489 -0.06 -25.87 -14.04
N SER A 490 0.34 -25.70 -15.31
CA SER A 490 0.28 -24.37 -15.94
C SER A 490 -1.14 -23.98 -16.39
N LYS A 491 -1.64 -22.82 -15.93
CA LYS A 491 -2.90 -22.21 -16.40
C LYS A 491 -2.90 -22.02 -17.93
N VAL A 492 -4.09 -22.02 -18.54
CA VAL A 492 -4.29 -21.85 -20.00
C VAL A 492 -3.81 -20.48 -20.51
N TRP A 493 -3.68 -19.50 -19.62
CA TRP A 493 -3.27 -18.13 -19.91
C TRP A 493 -2.05 -17.73 -19.08
N ARG A 494 -1.12 -16.99 -19.70
CA ARG A 494 0.07 -16.46 -19.05
C ARG A 494 0.12 -14.95 -19.23
N VAL A 495 0.27 -14.19 -18.13
CA VAL A 495 0.46 -12.74 -18.20
C VAL A 495 1.91 -12.42 -18.51
N ARG A 496 2.15 -11.60 -19.53
CA ARG A 496 3.46 -11.20 -20.05
C ARG A 496 3.45 -9.74 -20.43
N ARG A 497 4.11 -8.90 -19.63
CA ARG A 497 4.14 -7.44 -19.84
C ARG A 497 4.86 -7.02 -21.13
N ASP A 498 5.73 -7.87 -21.66
CA ASP A 498 6.40 -7.64 -22.94
C ASP A 498 5.45 -7.72 -24.15
N LEU A 499 4.30 -8.38 -24.04
CA LEU A 499 3.33 -8.53 -25.13
C LEU A 499 2.42 -7.30 -25.33
N GLY A 500 2.39 -6.35 -24.40
CA GLY A 500 1.68 -5.09 -24.58
C GLY A 500 2.42 -4.09 -25.47
N ARG A 501 3.66 -4.40 -25.88
CA ARG A 501 4.46 -3.61 -26.83
C ARG A 501 3.97 -3.86 -28.26
N VAL A 502 2.75 -3.48 -28.58
CA VAL A 502 2.32 -3.42 -29.97
C VAL A 502 2.65 -2.01 -30.45
N GLY A 503 3.80 -1.88 -31.11
CA GLY A 503 4.12 -0.67 -31.86
C GLY A 503 2.97 -0.33 -32.80
N ILE A 504 2.65 0.96 -32.89
CA ILE A 504 1.74 1.49 -33.91
C ILE A 504 2.18 0.92 -35.27
N PRO A 505 1.31 0.25 -36.04
CA PRO A 505 1.64 -0.08 -37.42
C PRO A 505 1.90 1.25 -38.13
N THR A 506 3.14 1.46 -38.53
CA THR A 506 3.45 2.50 -39.52
C THR A 506 2.82 2.05 -40.83
N ASP A 507 1.68 2.66 -41.19
CA ASP A 507 1.18 2.64 -42.56
C ASP A 507 2.12 3.41 -43.49
#